data_AF-A0A1G7ZEZ1-F1
#
_entry.id   AF-A0A1G7ZEZ1-F1
#
_cell.length_a   1.000
_cell.length_b   1.000
_cell.length_c   1.000
_cell.angle_alpha   90.00
_cell.angle_beta   90.00
_cell.angle_gamma   90.00
#
_symmetry.space_group_name_H-M   'P 1'
#
loop_
_entity.id
_entity.type
_entity.pdbx_description
1 polymer ?
#
loop_
_entity_poly.entity_id
_entity_poly.type
_entity_poly.pdbx_seq_one_letter_code
_entity_poly.pdbx_strand_id
1 'polypeptide(L)'
;MKKRWGTILQIAATYIGTVVGAGFASGKEIVEFFTVYGLVGLIGILVSGMLFIWIGTKMMLLSHRIGAYSYEELNTYIFGEMVGKVINVLTLLILFGVTSVMLSGTGSIFEEQLGFSYQWGILFTLILCYAVMIKGLDGILAVNSLVVPMMLFFSFLIATSLLGHHDFSHVFQKEEPQVTWKSLVSPFAYVAFNLAMAQAVLVPLGKEIKDESVLKWGGFWGGIGLCCMLISYHLALSSLPNVAQFNVPIAEVLEDFGSFIHILFLIVVYGEIFTTLIGNVFGISRKMQKFFVISEKWMIVGILLLSFLISQIGFGSLLGFLYPLFGYTGLLLLFCIAVKQ
;
A
#
# COMPACT_ATOMS: atom_id res chain seq x y z
N MET A 1 -24.11 17.97 4.92
CA MET A 1 -23.44 17.74 3.61
C MET A 1 -21.91 17.90 3.68
N LYS A 2 -21.36 19.03 4.14
CA LYS A 2 -19.89 19.23 4.24
C LYS A 2 -19.16 18.17 5.09
N LYS A 3 -19.70 17.82 6.26
CA LYS A 3 -19.12 16.78 7.15
C LYS A 3 -19.11 15.39 6.48
N ARG A 4 -20.10 15.08 5.65
CA ARG A 4 -20.22 13.81 4.93
C ARG A 4 -19.15 13.67 3.83
N TRP A 5 -18.92 14.74 3.06
CA TRP A 5 -17.87 14.79 2.05
C TRP A 5 -16.46 14.70 2.67
N GLY A 6 -16.24 15.36 3.81
CA GLY A 6 -14.98 15.23 4.54
C GLY A 6 -14.66 13.78 4.91
N THR A 7 -15.65 13.04 5.42
CA THR A 7 -15.48 11.61 5.75
C THR A 7 -15.24 10.75 4.50
N ILE A 8 -15.94 11.01 3.39
CA ILE A 8 -15.70 10.32 2.11
C ILE A 8 -14.24 10.49 1.67
N LEU A 9 -13.72 11.72 1.72
CA LEU A 9 -12.34 12.01 1.34
C LEU A 9 -11.32 11.39 2.30
N GLN A 10 -11.60 11.35 3.61
CA GLN A 10 -10.73 10.66 4.58
C GLN A 10 -10.69 9.15 4.34
N ILE A 11 -11.83 8.52 4.01
CA ILE A 11 -11.87 7.10 3.65
C ILE A 11 -11.10 6.87 2.34
N ALA A 12 -11.30 7.72 1.33
CA ALA A 12 -10.57 7.61 0.07
C ALA A 12 -9.05 7.76 0.27
N ALA A 13 -8.61 8.75 1.06
CA ALA A 13 -7.21 8.94 1.40
C ALA A 13 -6.66 7.74 2.19
N THR A 14 -7.43 7.20 3.14
CA THR A 14 -6.99 6.01 3.88
C THR A 14 -6.93 4.79 2.99
N TYR A 15 -7.85 4.64 2.04
CA TYR A 15 -7.80 3.56 1.09
C TYR A 15 -6.57 3.67 0.18
N ILE A 16 -6.30 4.86 -0.35
CA ILE A 16 -5.09 5.10 -1.13
C ILE A 16 -3.83 4.80 -0.29
N GLY A 17 -3.67 5.41 0.87
CA GLY A 17 -2.46 5.28 1.70
C GLY A 17 -2.29 3.93 2.40
N THR A 18 -3.28 3.03 2.30
CA THR A 18 -3.17 1.64 2.77
C THR A 18 -2.85 0.67 1.64
N VAL A 19 -3.19 1.03 0.39
CA VAL A 19 -2.79 0.29 -0.81
C VAL A 19 -1.41 0.72 -1.28
N VAL A 20 -1.17 2.02 -1.35
CA VAL A 20 0.15 2.54 -1.67
C VAL A 20 1.09 2.22 -0.51
N GLY A 21 2.24 1.66 -0.84
CA GLY A 21 3.38 1.55 0.05
C GLY A 21 4.66 2.02 -0.64
N ALA A 22 5.80 1.73 -0.02
CA ALA A 22 7.11 2.17 -0.51
C ALA A 22 7.43 1.72 -1.95
N GLY A 23 6.98 0.53 -2.36
CA GLY A 23 7.19 0.03 -3.72
C GLY A 23 6.38 0.75 -4.79
N PHE A 24 5.18 1.21 -4.45
CA PHE A 24 4.39 2.11 -5.30
C PHE A 24 5.04 3.50 -5.36
N ALA A 25 5.38 4.09 -4.20
CA ALA A 25 5.93 5.45 -4.11
C ALA A 25 7.27 5.59 -4.86
N SER A 26 8.12 4.56 -4.78
CA SER A 26 9.38 4.48 -5.55
C SER A 26 9.17 4.22 -7.05
N GLY A 27 7.98 3.73 -7.44
CA GLY A 27 7.65 3.29 -8.80
C GLY A 27 8.10 1.88 -9.14
N LYS A 28 8.81 1.18 -8.24
CA LYS A 28 9.38 -0.16 -8.52
C LYS A 28 8.29 -1.20 -8.80
N GLU A 29 7.20 -1.17 -8.04
CA GLU A 29 6.06 -2.06 -8.26
C GLU A 29 5.38 -1.78 -9.61
N ILE A 30 5.24 -0.50 -9.97
CA ILE A 30 4.60 -0.11 -11.23
C ILE A 30 5.45 -0.59 -12.41
N VAL A 31 6.77 -0.54 -12.30
CA VAL A 31 7.67 -1.12 -13.30
C VAL A 31 7.43 -2.62 -13.45
N GLU A 32 7.52 -3.36 -12.36
CA GLU A 32 7.42 -4.83 -12.33
C GLU A 32 6.07 -5.34 -12.85
N PHE A 33 4.97 -4.72 -12.43
CA PHE A 33 3.63 -5.18 -12.77
C PHE A 33 3.09 -4.58 -14.07
N PHE A 34 3.54 -3.41 -14.52
CA PHE A 34 2.92 -2.72 -15.66
C PHE A 34 3.93 -2.19 -16.69
N THR A 35 4.91 -1.39 -16.29
CA THR A 35 5.79 -0.68 -17.25
C THR A 35 6.63 -1.61 -18.11
N VAL A 36 7.04 -2.78 -17.60
CA VAL A 36 7.74 -3.79 -18.41
C VAL A 36 6.91 -4.30 -19.60
N TYR A 37 5.58 -4.19 -19.54
CA TYR A 37 4.66 -4.63 -20.59
C TYR A 37 4.18 -3.50 -21.53
N GLY A 38 4.71 -2.29 -21.40
CA GLY A 38 4.37 -1.15 -22.26
C GLY A 38 2.87 -0.88 -22.31
N LEU A 39 2.30 -0.75 -23.52
CA LEU A 39 0.86 -0.47 -23.73
C LEU A 39 -0.08 -1.52 -23.11
N VAL A 40 0.32 -2.80 -23.08
CA VAL A 40 -0.48 -3.85 -22.41
C VAL A 40 -0.50 -3.60 -20.90
N GLY A 41 0.59 -3.08 -20.35
CA GLY A 41 0.67 -2.60 -18.98
C GLY A 41 -0.35 -1.51 -18.67
N LEU A 42 -0.53 -0.54 -19.58
CA LEU A 42 -1.55 0.51 -19.42
C LEU A 42 -2.98 -0.07 -19.37
N ILE A 43 -3.30 -1.04 -20.22
CA ILE A 43 -4.59 -1.76 -20.14
C ILE A 43 -4.71 -2.49 -18.80
N GLY A 44 -3.63 -3.13 -18.34
CA GLY A 44 -3.54 -3.75 -17.02
C GLY A 44 -3.85 -2.77 -15.90
N ILE A 45 -3.32 -1.55 -15.95
CA ILE A 45 -3.59 -0.49 -14.96
C ILE A 45 -5.08 -0.13 -14.93
N LEU A 46 -5.73 -0.01 -16.10
CA LEU A 46 -7.16 0.27 -16.16
C LEU A 46 -7.98 -0.86 -15.53
N VAL A 47 -7.62 -2.11 -15.81
CA VAL A 47 -8.23 -3.29 -15.17
C VAL A 47 -8.01 -3.25 -13.65
N SER A 48 -6.78 -3.00 -13.19
CA SER A 48 -6.47 -2.89 -11.76
C SER A 48 -7.24 -1.76 -11.10
N GLY A 49 -7.38 -0.60 -11.74
CA GLY A 49 -8.18 0.52 -11.26
C GLY A 49 -9.65 0.16 -11.07
N MET A 50 -10.26 -0.53 -12.06
CA MET A 50 -11.64 -1.03 -11.94
C MET A 50 -11.76 -2.05 -10.80
N LEU A 51 -10.80 -2.96 -10.65
CA LEU A 51 -10.78 -3.95 -9.58
C LEU A 51 -10.59 -3.30 -8.20
N PHE A 52 -9.75 -2.27 -8.05
CA PHE A 52 -9.63 -1.52 -6.80
C PHE A 52 -10.95 -0.83 -6.44
N ILE A 53 -11.61 -0.20 -7.41
CA ILE A 53 -12.94 0.40 -7.19
C ILE A 53 -13.93 -0.68 -6.76
N TRP A 54 -13.97 -1.81 -7.45
CA TRP A 54 -14.96 -2.84 -7.18
C TRP A 54 -14.66 -3.69 -5.93
N ILE A 55 -13.55 -4.42 -5.92
CA ILE A 55 -13.18 -5.39 -4.89
C ILE A 55 -12.85 -4.69 -3.56
N GLY A 56 -12.12 -3.58 -3.57
CA GLY A 56 -11.80 -2.89 -2.32
C GLY A 56 -13.03 -2.23 -1.67
N THR A 57 -13.93 -1.64 -2.48
CA THR A 57 -15.22 -1.15 -1.95
C THR A 57 -16.06 -2.30 -1.40
N LYS A 58 -16.12 -3.43 -2.13
CA LYS A 58 -16.84 -4.63 -1.69
C LYS A 58 -16.28 -5.19 -0.39
N MET A 59 -14.96 -5.20 -0.22
CA MET A 59 -14.30 -5.62 1.03
C MET A 59 -14.76 -4.78 2.23
N MET A 60 -14.76 -3.45 2.10
CA MET A 60 -15.23 -2.55 3.16
C MET A 60 -16.72 -2.74 3.47
N LEU A 61 -17.56 -2.88 2.44
CA LEU A 61 -19.00 -3.12 2.61
C LEU A 61 -19.30 -4.47 3.25
N LEU A 62 -18.56 -5.51 2.87
CA LEU A 62 -18.74 -6.84 3.45
C LEU A 62 -18.35 -6.82 4.93
N SER A 63 -17.21 -6.19 5.24
CA SER A 63 -16.77 -5.96 6.63
C SER A 63 -17.82 -5.21 7.45
N HIS A 64 -18.38 -4.14 6.89
CA HIS A 64 -19.44 -3.35 7.51
C HIS A 64 -20.64 -4.22 7.89
N ARG A 65 -21.14 -5.02 6.93
CA ARG A 65 -22.35 -5.84 7.11
C ARG A 65 -22.18 -6.96 8.11
N ILE A 66 -21.01 -7.61 8.14
CA ILE A 66 -20.71 -8.68 9.10
C ILE A 66 -20.19 -8.16 10.44
N GLY A 67 -19.97 -6.84 10.55
CA GLY A 67 -19.45 -6.20 11.76
C GLY A 67 -17.99 -6.57 12.08
N ALA A 68 -17.18 -6.86 11.05
CA ALA A 68 -15.86 -7.47 11.23
C ALA A 68 -14.87 -6.56 11.98
N TYR A 69 -14.44 -6.98 13.16
CA TYR A 69 -13.48 -6.21 13.98
C TYR A 69 -12.03 -6.30 13.49
N SER A 70 -11.69 -7.38 12.81
CA SER A 70 -10.34 -7.65 12.32
C SER A 70 -10.41 -8.35 10.97
N TYR A 71 -9.32 -8.28 10.20
CA TYR A 71 -9.20 -9.02 8.94
C TYR A 71 -9.44 -10.53 9.11
N GLU A 72 -9.19 -11.07 10.31
CA GLU A 72 -9.43 -12.47 10.64
C GLU A 72 -10.90 -12.88 10.46
N GLU A 73 -11.82 -12.03 10.91
CA GLU A 73 -13.26 -12.29 10.79
C GLU A 73 -13.73 -12.26 9.35
N LEU A 74 -13.20 -11.33 8.56
CA LEU A 74 -13.50 -11.27 7.13
C LEU A 74 -12.99 -12.53 6.43
N ASN A 75 -11.75 -12.96 6.69
CA ASN A 75 -11.19 -14.15 6.07
C ASN A 75 -11.91 -15.42 6.50
N THR A 76 -12.24 -15.57 7.79
CA THR A 76 -13.02 -16.71 8.28
C THR A 76 -14.41 -16.73 7.66
N TYR A 77 -15.03 -15.55 7.48
CA TYR A 77 -16.26 -15.46 6.72
C TYR A 77 -16.02 -15.95 5.28
N ILE A 78 -15.10 -15.35 4.53
CA ILE A 78 -14.88 -15.62 3.10
C ILE A 78 -14.50 -17.08 2.83
N PHE A 79 -13.52 -17.61 3.56
CA PHE A 79 -12.89 -18.89 3.27
C PHE A 79 -13.42 -20.07 4.12
N GLY A 80 -14.26 -19.79 5.12
CA GLY A 80 -14.66 -20.75 6.14
C GLY A 80 -13.58 -20.98 7.20
N GLU A 81 -13.90 -21.77 8.23
CA GLU A 81 -13.04 -21.88 9.42
C GLU A 81 -11.67 -22.52 9.16
N MET A 82 -11.62 -23.61 8.39
CA MET A 82 -10.37 -24.35 8.18
C MET A 82 -9.39 -23.56 7.30
N VAL A 83 -9.81 -23.15 6.10
CA VAL A 83 -8.96 -22.41 5.16
C VAL A 83 -8.69 -21.00 5.67
N GLY A 84 -9.70 -20.36 6.27
CA GLY A 84 -9.56 -19.04 6.88
C GLY A 84 -8.48 -19.02 7.96
N LYS A 85 -8.40 -20.04 8.82
CA LYS A 85 -7.34 -20.13 9.86
C LYS A 85 -5.94 -20.13 9.25
N VAL A 86 -5.71 -20.90 8.18
CA VAL A 86 -4.41 -20.94 7.49
C VAL A 86 -4.07 -19.58 6.90
N ILE A 87 -5.00 -18.96 6.17
CA ILE A 87 -4.81 -17.63 5.57
C ILE A 87 -4.54 -16.60 6.65
N ASN A 88 -5.25 -16.65 7.78
CA ASN A 88 -5.07 -15.71 8.88
C ASN A 88 -3.70 -15.81 9.55
N VAL A 89 -3.13 -17.01 9.64
CA VAL A 89 -1.75 -17.21 10.12
C VAL A 89 -0.76 -16.66 9.10
N LEU A 90 -0.93 -16.96 7.82
CA LEU A 90 -0.07 -16.44 6.75
C LEU A 90 -0.11 -14.91 6.69
N THR A 91 -1.29 -14.28 6.70
CA THR A 91 -1.44 -12.82 6.74
C THR A 91 -0.75 -12.23 7.96
N LEU A 92 -0.85 -12.87 9.14
CA LEU A 92 -0.16 -12.37 10.34
C LEU A 92 1.36 -12.38 10.18
N LEU A 93 1.92 -13.49 9.65
CA LEU A 93 3.36 -13.60 9.39
C LEU A 93 3.82 -12.56 8.36
N ILE A 94 3.03 -12.36 7.31
CA ILE A 94 3.28 -11.36 6.28
C ILE A 94 3.27 -9.94 6.90
N LEU A 95 2.26 -9.59 7.69
CA LEU A 95 2.18 -8.26 8.32
C LEU A 95 3.39 -8.00 9.23
N PHE A 96 3.82 -8.98 10.04
CA PHE A 96 5.04 -8.85 10.86
C PHE A 96 6.29 -8.71 10.00
N GLY A 97 6.41 -9.54 8.96
CA GLY A 97 7.53 -9.48 8.02
C GLY A 97 7.66 -8.10 7.36
N VAL A 98 6.56 -7.60 6.80
CA VAL A 98 6.53 -6.27 6.17
C VAL A 98 6.82 -5.18 7.17
N THR A 99 6.23 -5.22 8.37
CA THR A 99 6.51 -4.24 9.42
C THR A 99 8.01 -4.18 9.73
N SER A 100 8.66 -5.33 9.81
CA SER A 100 10.09 -5.44 10.10
C SER A 100 10.97 -4.96 8.94
N VAL A 101 10.58 -5.28 7.70
CA VAL A 101 11.23 -4.75 6.48
C VAL A 101 11.11 -3.23 6.42
N MET A 102 9.92 -2.68 6.67
CA MET A 102 9.66 -1.24 6.62
C MET A 102 10.44 -0.51 7.70
N LEU A 103 10.54 -1.06 8.92
CA LEU A 103 11.42 -0.54 9.97
C LEU A 103 12.89 -0.54 9.54
N SER A 104 13.39 -1.64 8.96
CA SER A 104 14.76 -1.64 8.43
C SER A 104 14.94 -0.60 7.31
N GLY A 105 13.92 -0.39 6.48
CA GLY A 105 13.93 0.61 5.41
C GLY A 105 14.06 2.04 5.96
N THR A 106 13.39 2.38 7.07
CA THR A 106 13.57 3.69 7.69
C THR A 106 14.97 3.89 8.26
N GLY A 107 15.57 2.84 8.84
CA GLY A 107 16.97 2.86 9.27
C GLY A 107 17.92 3.19 8.12
N SER A 108 17.78 2.49 6.98
CA SER A 108 18.61 2.73 5.79
C SER A 108 18.44 4.13 5.23
N ILE A 109 17.20 4.66 5.17
CA ILE A 109 16.97 6.04 4.71
C ILE A 109 17.69 7.06 5.60
N PHE A 110 17.65 6.89 6.92
CA PHE A 110 18.33 7.82 7.84
C PHE A 110 19.85 7.77 7.71
N GLU A 111 20.41 6.59 7.44
CA GLU A 111 21.84 6.38 7.24
C GLU A 111 22.32 6.94 5.90
N GLU A 112 21.65 6.57 4.81
CA GLU A 112 22.08 6.91 3.45
C GLU A 112 21.72 8.35 3.05
N GLN A 113 20.56 8.86 3.46
CA GLN A 113 20.03 10.14 2.98
C GLN A 113 20.19 11.28 3.98
N LEU A 114 20.17 11.00 5.29
CA LEU A 114 20.25 12.01 6.34
C LEU A 114 21.58 12.02 7.10
N GLY A 115 22.43 11.01 6.90
CA GLY A 115 23.72 10.88 7.59
C GLY A 115 23.62 10.57 9.09
N PHE A 116 22.44 10.18 9.58
CA PHE A 116 22.25 9.72 10.97
C PHE A 116 22.55 8.22 11.09
N SER A 117 22.66 7.67 12.30
CA SER A 117 22.85 6.23 12.43
C SER A 117 21.57 5.45 12.07
N TYR A 118 21.74 4.26 11.50
CA TYR A 118 20.65 3.32 11.20
C TYR A 118 19.71 3.11 12.41
N GLN A 119 20.28 2.94 13.61
CA GLN A 119 19.51 2.72 14.84
C GLN A 119 18.70 3.96 15.26
N TRP A 120 19.21 5.16 15.01
CA TRP A 120 18.46 6.39 15.27
C TRP A 120 17.21 6.48 14.40
N GLY A 121 17.31 6.13 13.11
CA GLY A 121 16.16 6.08 12.20
C GLY A 121 15.07 5.14 12.71
N ILE A 122 15.46 3.91 13.08
CA ILE A 122 14.52 2.92 13.61
C ILE A 122 13.85 3.39 14.91
N LEU A 123 14.64 3.82 15.90
CA LEU A 123 14.10 4.24 17.20
C LEU A 123 13.15 5.44 17.06
N PHE A 124 13.50 6.40 16.21
CA PHE A 124 12.64 7.54 15.89
C PHE A 124 11.31 7.09 15.27
N THR A 125 11.36 6.20 14.27
CA THR A 125 10.16 5.65 13.63
C THR A 125 9.29 4.87 14.62
N LEU A 126 9.88 4.09 15.54
CA LEU A 126 9.14 3.36 16.57
C LEU A 126 8.36 4.29 17.51
N ILE A 127 9.00 5.37 17.97
CA ILE A 127 8.36 6.37 18.85
C ILE A 127 7.19 7.03 18.13
N LEU A 128 7.39 7.46 16.88
CA LEU A 128 6.33 8.05 16.06
C LEU A 128 5.19 7.06 15.82
N CYS A 129 5.51 5.82 15.50
CA CYS A 129 4.50 4.77 15.28
C CYS A 129 3.66 4.60 16.53
N TYR A 130 4.29 4.45 17.70
CA TYR A 130 3.59 4.33 18.98
C TYR A 130 2.66 5.52 19.24
N ALA A 131 3.15 6.75 19.04
CA ALA A 131 2.38 7.98 19.26
C ALA A 131 1.13 8.07 18.37
N VAL A 132 1.22 7.61 17.13
CA VAL A 132 0.07 7.53 16.21
C VAL A 132 -0.86 6.38 16.59
N MET A 133 -0.31 5.20 16.88
CA MET A 133 -1.06 3.98 17.14
C MET A 133 -1.89 4.01 18.41
N ILE A 134 -1.50 4.78 19.43
CA ILE A 134 -2.35 4.99 20.63
C ILE A 134 -3.68 5.65 20.28
N LYS A 135 -3.75 6.40 19.17
CA LYS A 135 -5.01 7.01 18.67
C LYS A 135 -5.86 6.02 17.87
N GLY A 136 -5.43 4.77 17.70
CA GLY A 136 -6.17 3.75 16.95
C GLY A 136 -6.38 4.14 15.49
N LEU A 137 -7.58 3.87 14.96
CA LEU A 137 -7.90 4.14 13.56
C LEU A 137 -7.82 5.63 13.22
N ASP A 138 -8.22 6.52 14.13
CA ASP A 138 -8.14 7.99 13.93
C ASP A 138 -6.71 8.46 13.66
N GLY A 139 -5.71 7.82 14.28
CA GLY A 139 -4.30 8.09 14.01
C GLY A 139 -3.92 7.78 12.57
N ILE A 140 -4.36 6.62 12.05
CA ILE A 140 -4.11 6.18 10.68
C ILE A 140 -4.81 7.10 9.67
N LEU A 141 -6.08 7.44 9.93
CA LEU A 141 -6.83 8.39 9.11
C LEU A 141 -6.10 9.74 9.03
N ALA A 142 -5.59 10.24 10.15
CA ALA A 142 -4.89 11.52 10.22
C ALA A 142 -3.58 11.50 9.41
N VAL A 143 -2.75 10.47 9.55
CA VAL A 143 -1.50 10.36 8.79
C VAL A 143 -1.79 10.23 7.29
N ASN A 144 -2.73 9.37 6.89
CA ASN A 144 -3.09 9.20 5.49
C ASN A 144 -3.69 10.48 4.88
N SER A 145 -4.40 11.28 5.67
CA SER A 145 -4.91 12.58 5.22
C SER A 145 -3.82 13.62 4.96
N LEU A 146 -2.59 13.38 5.41
CA LEU A 146 -1.41 14.19 5.11
C LEU A 146 -0.60 13.62 3.94
N VAL A 147 -0.26 12.32 3.99
CA VAL A 147 0.67 11.71 3.03
C VAL A 147 0.05 11.57 1.64
N VAL A 148 -1.22 11.15 1.55
CA VAL A 148 -1.87 10.91 0.26
C VAL A 148 -2.04 12.17 -0.60
N PRO A 149 -2.46 13.34 -0.06
CA PRO A 149 -2.46 14.57 -0.84
C PRO A 149 -1.09 14.92 -1.43
N MET A 150 0.01 14.66 -0.70
CA MET A 150 1.36 14.88 -1.23
C MET A 150 1.66 13.92 -2.39
N MET A 151 1.27 12.65 -2.31
CA MET A 151 1.43 11.72 -3.43
C MET A 151 0.60 12.10 -4.66
N LEU A 152 -0.66 12.50 -4.45
CA LEU A 152 -1.52 13.01 -5.52
C LEU A 152 -0.90 14.25 -6.17
N PHE A 153 -0.29 15.13 -5.38
CA PHE A 153 0.46 16.27 -5.89
C PHE A 153 1.65 15.84 -6.75
N PHE A 154 2.47 14.88 -6.30
CA PHE A 154 3.58 14.34 -7.12
C PHE A 154 3.08 13.69 -8.40
N SER A 155 2.01 12.90 -8.33
CA SER A 155 1.38 12.30 -9.51
C SER A 155 0.89 13.36 -10.49
N PHE A 156 0.31 14.46 -10.00
CA PHE A 156 -0.14 15.56 -10.83
C PHE A 156 1.06 16.29 -11.47
N LEU A 157 2.09 16.58 -10.68
CA LEU A 157 3.33 17.22 -11.16
C LEU A 157 3.97 16.41 -12.29
N ILE A 158 4.12 15.09 -12.09
CA ILE A 158 4.62 14.15 -13.10
C ILE A 158 3.70 14.12 -14.34
N ALA A 159 2.37 14.09 -14.15
CA ALA A 159 1.44 14.12 -15.27
C ALA A 159 1.56 15.41 -16.10
N THR A 160 1.78 16.57 -15.45
CA THR A 160 1.92 17.85 -16.15
C THR A 160 3.27 18.02 -16.85
N SER A 161 4.36 17.47 -16.31
CA SER A 161 5.67 17.55 -16.98
C SER A 161 5.69 16.76 -18.29
N LEU A 162 4.98 15.63 -18.33
CA LEU A 162 4.79 14.83 -19.53
C LEU A 162 4.13 15.61 -20.66
N LEU A 163 3.19 16.51 -20.36
CA LEU A 163 2.52 17.35 -21.35
C LEU A 163 3.43 18.45 -21.92
N GLY A 164 4.48 18.85 -21.19
CA GLY A 164 5.33 19.99 -21.55
C GLY A 164 6.61 19.65 -22.30
N HIS A 165 7.20 18.46 -22.07
CA HIS A 165 8.58 18.18 -22.49
C HIS A 165 8.83 16.78 -23.08
N HIS A 166 7.91 15.82 -22.92
CA HIS A 166 8.18 14.43 -23.30
C HIS A 166 7.39 14.01 -24.53
N ASP A 167 8.11 13.57 -25.57
CA ASP A 167 7.50 12.91 -26.71
C ASP A 167 6.94 11.55 -26.25
N PHE A 168 5.61 11.41 -26.27
CA PHE A 168 4.93 10.16 -25.94
C PHE A 168 5.27 9.03 -26.92
N SER A 169 5.92 9.34 -28.04
CA SER A 169 6.29 8.37 -29.07
C SER A 169 7.05 7.17 -28.51
N HIS A 170 7.88 7.34 -27.47
CA HIS A 170 8.61 6.22 -26.83
C HIS A 170 7.71 5.17 -26.16
N VAL A 171 6.53 5.56 -25.64
CA VAL A 171 5.55 4.61 -25.07
C VAL A 171 4.92 3.74 -26.16
N PHE A 172 4.81 4.30 -27.38
CA PHE A 172 4.23 3.65 -28.56
C PHE A 172 5.28 3.00 -29.49
N GLN A 173 6.58 3.26 -29.27
CA GLN A 173 7.69 2.78 -30.11
C GLN A 173 8.43 1.56 -29.53
N LYS A 174 8.18 1.17 -28.27
CA LYS A 174 8.70 -0.11 -27.76
C LYS A 174 8.16 -1.25 -28.64
N GLU A 175 9.07 -2.08 -29.14
CA GLU A 175 8.80 -3.25 -30.00
C GLU A 175 7.55 -4.02 -29.56
N GLU A 176 6.82 -4.53 -30.54
CA GLU A 176 5.42 -4.96 -30.46
C GLU A 176 4.98 -5.46 -29.07
N PRO A 177 3.85 -4.96 -28.52
CA PRO A 177 3.33 -5.41 -27.24
C PRO A 177 3.07 -6.92 -27.26
N GLN A 178 4.03 -7.71 -26.77
CA GLN A 178 3.85 -9.14 -26.63
C GLN A 178 2.97 -9.38 -25.41
N VAL A 179 1.69 -9.66 -25.69
CA VAL A 179 0.75 -10.16 -24.70
C VAL A 179 1.28 -11.50 -24.21
N THR A 180 1.80 -11.52 -22.99
CA THR A 180 2.30 -12.73 -22.34
C THR A 180 1.30 -13.18 -21.27
N TRP A 181 1.38 -14.45 -20.87
CA TRP A 181 0.61 -14.92 -19.71
C TRP A 181 0.89 -14.06 -18.46
N LYS A 182 2.14 -13.63 -18.27
CA LYS A 182 2.53 -12.74 -17.16
C LYS A 182 1.83 -11.39 -17.24
N SER A 183 1.77 -10.75 -18.41
CA SER A 183 1.11 -9.44 -18.56
C SER A 183 -0.41 -9.52 -18.30
N LEU A 184 -1.05 -10.64 -18.65
CA LEU A 184 -2.48 -10.86 -18.43
C LEU A 184 -2.83 -11.09 -16.94
N VAL A 185 -1.97 -11.81 -16.21
CA VAL A 185 -2.18 -12.11 -14.79
C VAL A 185 -1.75 -10.96 -13.88
N SER A 186 -0.78 -10.17 -14.32
CA SER A 186 -0.21 -9.05 -13.58
C SER A 186 -1.23 -8.11 -12.91
N PRO A 187 -2.25 -7.58 -13.61
CA PRO A 187 -3.21 -6.66 -12.98
C PRO A 187 -4.00 -7.29 -11.83
N PHE A 188 -4.30 -8.59 -11.93
CA PHE A 188 -4.96 -9.34 -10.87
C PHE A 188 -4.00 -9.59 -9.71
N ALA A 189 -2.78 -10.04 -9.99
CA ALA A 189 -1.76 -10.27 -8.97
C ALA A 189 -1.47 -8.99 -8.16
N TYR A 190 -1.35 -7.85 -8.84
CA TYR A 190 -1.11 -6.56 -8.21
C TYR A 190 -2.24 -6.14 -7.27
N VAL A 191 -3.50 -6.19 -7.72
CA VAL A 191 -4.66 -5.84 -6.88
C VAL A 191 -4.79 -6.83 -5.72
N ALA A 192 -4.55 -8.11 -5.98
CA ALA A 192 -4.68 -9.17 -5.01
C ALA A 192 -3.66 -9.02 -3.87
N PHE A 193 -2.40 -8.75 -4.20
CA PHE A 193 -1.35 -8.42 -3.26
C PHE A 193 -1.71 -7.19 -2.41
N ASN A 194 -2.06 -6.10 -3.08
CA ASN A 194 -2.36 -4.82 -2.40
C ASN A 194 -3.59 -4.91 -1.49
N LEU A 195 -4.67 -5.54 -1.92
CA LEU A 195 -5.86 -5.71 -1.09
C LEU A 195 -5.67 -6.72 0.04
N ALA A 196 -4.84 -7.76 -0.18
CA ALA A 196 -4.47 -8.68 0.89
C ALA A 196 -3.65 -8.01 2.00
N MET A 197 -2.91 -6.95 1.69
CA MET A 197 -2.24 -6.12 2.70
C MET A 197 -3.21 -5.11 3.32
N ALA A 198 -3.93 -4.37 2.47
CA ALA A 198 -4.82 -3.30 2.89
C ALA A 198 -5.99 -3.77 3.78
N GLN A 199 -6.37 -5.06 3.72
CA GLN A 199 -7.41 -5.62 4.60
C GLN A 199 -7.14 -5.39 6.09
N ALA A 200 -5.86 -5.27 6.50
CA ALA A 200 -5.46 -4.97 7.87
C ALA A 200 -6.11 -3.69 8.43
N VAL A 201 -6.36 -2.70 7.57
CA VAL A 201 -6.96 -1.41 7.92
C VAL A 201 -8.36 -1.26 7.32
N LEU A 202 -8.55 -1.65 6.05
CA LEU A 202 -9.83 -1.48 5.35
C LEU A 202 -10.97 -2.27 6.00
N VAL A 203 -10.69 -3.43 6.58
CA VAL A 203 -11.70 -4.24 7.26
C VAL A 203 -12.19 -3.52 8.52
N PRO A 204 -11.35 -3.20 9.52
CA PRO A 204 -11.80 -2.42 10.67
C PRO A 204 -12.43 -1.06 10.28
N LEU A 205 -11.91 -0.38 9.26
CA LEU A 205 -12.50 0.86 8.75
C LEU A 205 -13.94 0.65 8.24
N GLY A 206 -14.19 -0.40 7.47
CA GLY A 206 -15.52 -0.77 7.01
C GLY A 206 -16.51 -0.96 8.16
N LYS A 207 -16.09 -1.60 9.26
CA LYS A 207 -16.91 -1.77 10.46
C LYS A 207 -17.23 -0.43 11.15
N GLU A 208 -16.26 0.45 11.29
CA GLU A 208 -16.41 1.69 12.07
C GLU A 208 -17.36 2.71 11.39
N ILE A 209 -17.43 2.71 10.05
CA ILE A 209 -18.31 3.62 9.31
C ILE A 209 -19.73 3.07 9.24
N LYS A 210 -20.70 3.82 9.78
CA LYS A 210 -22.11 3.40 9.84
C LYS A 210 -22.89 3.51 8.52
N ASP A 211 -22.50 4.43 7.65
CA ASP A 211 -23.23 4.72 6.41
C ASP A 211 -22.57 4.00 5.21
N GLU A 212 -23.22 2.96 4.69
CA GLU A 212 -22.76 2.22 3.50
C GLU A 212 -22.52 3.13 2.29
N SER A 213 -23.29 4.21 2.12
CA SER A 213 -23.11 5.13 1.00
C SER A 213 -21.79 5.89 1.11
N VAL A 214 -21.39 6.25 2.33
CA VAL A 214 -20.09 6.90 2.58
C VAL A 214 -18.93 5.94 2.28
N LEU A 215 -19.06 4.66 2.64
CA LEU A 215 -18.09 3.62 2.25
C LEU A 215 -18.02 3.43 0.73
N LYS A 216 -19.16 3.38 0.04
CA LYS A 216 -19.22 3.26 -1.43
C LYS A 216 -18.47 4.38 -2.12
N TRP A 217 -18.75 5.63 -1.74
CA TRP A 217 -18.09 6.79 -2.34
C TRP A 217 -16.61 6.90 -1.93
N GLY A 218 -16.25 6.55 -0.69
CA GLY A 218 -14.86 6.53 -0.27
C GLY A 218 -14.04 5.48 -1.04
N GLY A 219 -14.61 4.29 -1.24
CA GLY A 219 -14.05 3.23 -2.06
C GLY A 219 -13.90 3.62 -3.53
N PHE A 220 -14.93 4.24 -4.11
CA PHE A 220 -14.92 4.73 -5.49
C PHE A 220 -13.84 5.80 -5.72
N TRP A 221 -13.80 6.85 -4.90
CA TRP A 221 -12.80 7.91 -5.03
C TRP A 221 -11.39 7.44 -4.71
N GLY A 222 -11.23 6.53 -3.74
CA GLY A 222 -9.94 5.89 -3.45
C GLY A 222 -9.41 5.11 -4.64
N GLY A 223 -10.25 4.27 -5.26
CA GLY A 223 -9.87 3.50 -6.45
C GLY A 223 -9.58 4.36 -7.68
N ILE A 224 -10.34 5.45 -7.89
CA ILE A 224 -10.01 6.44 -8.94
C ILE A 224 -8.65 7.07 -8.69
N GLY A 225 -8.38 7.52 -7.45
CA GLY A 225 -7.10 8.11 -7.10
C GLY A 225 -5.93 7.18 -7.38
N LEU A 226 -6.03 5.92 -6.95
CA LEU A 226 -5.04 4.87 -7.25
C LEU A 226 -4.82 4.69 -8.75
N CYS A 227 -5.90 4.60 -9.53
CA CYS A 227 -5.82 4.44 -10.98
C CYS A 227 -5.12 5.62 -11.64
N CYS A 228 -5.47 6.87 -11.28
CA CYS A 228 -4.82 8.07 -11.80
C CYS A 228 -3.33 8.12 -11.47
N MET A 229 -2.95 7.73 -10.25
CA MET A 229 -1.55 7.66 -9.84
C MET A 229 -0.77 6.62 -10.63
N LEU A 230 -1.34 5.41 -10.79
CA LEU A 230 -0.73 4.35 -11.58
C LEU A 230 -0.50 4.77 -13.04
N ILE A 231 -1.49 5.40 -13.68
CA ILE A 231 -1.37 5.89 -15.07
C ILE A 231 -0.24 6.93 -15.15
N SER A 232 -0.25 7.93 -14.26
CA SER A 232 0.73 9.03 -14.28
C SER A 232 2.16 8.49 -14.13
N TYR A 233 2.37 7.60 -13.16
CA TYR A 233 3.69 7.02 -12.92
C TYR A 233 4.11 6.10 -14.05
N HIS A 234 3.20 5.26 -14.58
CA HIS A 234 3.52 4.37 -15.69
C HIS A 234 3.95 5.13 -16.95
N LEU A 235 3.26 6.22 -17.30
CA LEU A 235 3.64 7.03 -18.46
C LEU A 235 5.01 7.67 -18.28
N ALA A 236 5.31 8.19 -17.09
CA ALA A 236 6.62 8.78 -16.81
C ALA A 236 7.74 7.75 -16.73
N LEU A 237 7.48 6.58 -16.17
CA LEU A 237 8.46 5.50 -16.11
C LEU A 237 8.70 4.86 -17.49
N SER A 238 7.72 4.94 -18.39
CA SER A 238 7.86 4.42 -19.76
C SER A 238 8.78 5.27 -20.63
N SER A 239 9.02 6.53 -20.28
CA SER A 239 9.97 7.39 -21.00
C SER A 239 11.43 7.18 -20.56
N LEU A 240 11.67 6.52 -19.41
CA LEU A 240 13.02 6.26 -18.92
C LEU A 240 13.66 5.04 -19.62
N PRO A 241 14.90 5.18 -20.15
CA PRO A 241 15.65 4.03 -20.65
C PRO A 241 16.07 3.13 -19.49
N ASN A 242 16.06 1.81 -19.71
CA ASN A 242 16.50 0.80 -18.72
C ASN A 242 15.81 0.90 -17.34
N VAL A 243 14.56 1.38 -17.29
CA VAL A 243 13.81 1.68 -16.05
C VAL A 243 13.77 0.53 -15.03
N ALA A 244 13.88 -0.73 -15.48
CA ALA A 244 13.91 -1.92 -14.62
C ALA A 244 15.14 -2.01 -13.70
N GLN A 245 16.25 -1.35 -14.06
CA GLN A 245 17.52 -1.41 -13.31
C GLN A 245 17.54 -0.49 -12.09
N PHE A 246 16.70 0.54 -12.05
CA PHE A 246 16.67 1.47 -10.91
C PHE A 246 15.99 0.84 -9.69
N ASN A 247 16.53 1.14 -8.51
CA ASN A 247 15.94 0.75 -7.23
C ASN A 247 14.79 1.70 -6.84
N VAL A 248 14.92 2.99 -7.16
CA VAL A 248 13.90 4.02 -6.95
C VAL A 248 13.59 4.76 -8.26
N PRO A 249 12.91 4.11 -9.23
CA PRO A 249 12.70 4.68 -10.57
C PRO A 249 12.08 6.08 -10.62
N ILE A 250 11.17 6.42 -9.71
CA ILE A 250 10.52 7.75 -9.68
C ILE A 250 11.50 8.85 -9.25
N ALA A 251 12.54 8.53 -8.48
CA ALA A 251 13.56 9.52 -8.14
C ALA A 251 14.29 10.02 -9.40
N GLU A 252 14.55 9.14 -10.36
CA GLU A 252 15.17 9.47 -11.66
C GLU A 252 14.25 10.35 -12.51
N VAL A 253 12.94 10.07 -12.52
CA VAL A 253 11.96 10.95 -13.18
C VAL A 253 12.00 12.36 -12.60
N LEU A 254 12.27 12.48 -11.30
CA LEU A 254 12.25 13.73 -10.56
C LEU A 254 13.61 14.42 -10.46
N GLU A 255 14.68 13.86 -11.04
CA GLU A 255 16.05 14.39 -10.90
C GLU A 255 16.14 15.85 -11.41
N ASP A 256 15.52 16.13 -12.55
CA ASP A 256 15.53 17.45 -13.20
C ASP A 256 14.64 18.50 -12.51
N PHE A 257 13.85 18.11 -11.50
CA PHE A 257 12.91 19.02 -10.82
C PHE A 257 13.56 19.83 -9.69
N GLY A 258 14.86 19.63 -9.46
CA GLY A 258 15.66 20.37 -8.50
C GLY A 258 15.56 19.84 -7.06
N SER A 259 16.50 20.29 -6.23
CA SER A 259 16.73 19.73 -4.89
C SER A 259 15.54 19.83 -3.93
N PHE A 260 14.69 20.86 -4.08
CA PHE A 260 13.51 21.02 -3.22
C PHE A 260 12.49 19.90 -3.45
N ILE A 261 12.24 19.53 -4.71
CA ILE A 261 11.31 18.46 -5.07
C ILE A 261 11.85 17.11 -4.64
N HIS A 262 13.17 16.90 -4.75
CA HIS A 262 13.83 15.69 -4.26
C HIS A 262 13.66 15.51 -2.74
N ILE A 263 13.87 16.56 -1.93
CA ILE A 263 13.65 16.50 -0.48
C ILE A 263 12.19 16.19 -0.16
N LEU A 264 11.25 16.83 -0.85
CA LEU A 264 9.82 16.58 -0.65
C LEU A 264 9.45 15.12 -1.02
N PHE A 265 10.09 14.56 -2.04
CA PHE A 265 9.91 13.16 -2.43
C PHE A 265 10.42 12.20 -1.36
N LEU A 266 11.60 12.45 -0.78
CA LEU A 266 12.12 11.65 0.34
C LEU A 266 11.16 11.68 1.55
N ILE A 267 10.55 12.82 1.86
CA ILE A 267 9.53 12.94 2.92
C ILE A 267 8.30 12.08 2.59
N VAL A 268 7.86 12.07 1.34
CA VAL A 268 6.73 11.23 0.89
C VAL A 268 7.06 9.75 0.98
N VAL A 269 8.24 9.33 0.50
CA VAL A 269 8.68 7.92 0.59
C VAL A 269 8.77 7.47 2.05
N TYR A 270 9.35 8.28 2.93
CA TYR A 270 9.34 8.00 4.37
C TYR A 270 7.92 7.94 4.93
N GLY A 271 7.05 8.87 4.52
CA GLY A 271 5.64 8.89 4.86
C GLY A 271 4.92 7.60 4.49
N GLU A 272 5.19 7.04 3.31
CA GLU A 272 4.58 5.81 2.81
C GLU A 272 5.10 4.53 3.50
N ILE A 273 6.38 4.52 3.85
CA ILE A 273 6.93 3.48 4.74
C ILE A 273 6.22 3.55 6.09
N PHE A 274 6.00 4.76 6.60
CA PHE A 274 5.36 5.00 7.89
C PHE A 274 3.87 4.63 7.89
N THR A 275 3.09 4.98 6.86
CA THR A 275 1.67 4.60 6.71
C THR A 275 1.51 3.08 6.65
N THR A 276 2.37 2.40 5.90
CA THR A 276 2.41 0.94 5.82
C THR A 276 2.68 0.32 7.19
N LEU A 277 3.66 0.86 7.92
CA LEU A 277 4.04 0.38 9.24
C LEU A 277 2.90 0.52 10.26
N ILE A 278 2.28 1.71 10.37
CA ILE A 278 1.14 1.90 11.28
C ILE A 278 -0.06 1.04 10.88
N GLY A 279 -0.31 0.85 9.57
CA GLY A 279 -1.40 0.02 9.07
C GLY A 279 -1.22 -1.46 9.44
N ASN A 280 -0.01 -1.98 9.30
CA ASN A 280 0.31 -3.35 9.68
C ASN A 280 0.24 -3.56 11.19
N VAL A 281 0.84 -2.66 11.98
CA VAL A 281 0.80 -2.73 13.44
C VAL A 281 -0.64 -2.70 13.94
N PHE A 282 -1.51 -1.89 13.33
CA PHE A 282 -2.94 -1.87 13.62
C PHE A 282 -3.65 -3.19 13.30
N GLY A 283 -3.41 -3.77 12.12
CA GLY A 283 -3.99 -5.06 11.76
C GLY A 283 -3.58 -6.18 12.72
N ILE A 284 -2.29 -6.23 13.06
CA ILE A 284 -1.73 -7.18 14.02
C ILE A 284 -2.36 -6.95 15.40
N SER A 285 -2.43 -5.70 15.86
CA SER A 285 -2.98 -5.36 17.17
C SER A 285 -4.45 -5.78 17.28
N ARG A 286 -5.29 -5.44 16.30
CA ARG A 286 -6.72 -5.83 16.27
C ARG A 286 -6.91 -7.34 16.32
N LYS A 287 -6.06 -8.11 15.63
CA LYS A 287 -6.06 -9.57 15.70
C LYS A 287 -5.68 -10.06 17.11
N MET A 288 -4.56 -9.56 17.65
CA MET A 288 -4.02 -10.04 18.93
C MET A 288 -4.90 -9.71 20.14
N GLN A 289 -5.69 -8.63 20.10
CA GLN A 289 -6.62 -8.28 21.20
C GLN A 289 -7.66 -9.36 21.49
N LYS A 290 -7.95 -10.25 20.54
CA LYS A 290 -8.86 -11.38 20.78
C LYS A 290 -8.25 -12.50 21.59
N PHE A 291 -6.93 -12.65 21.50
CA PHE A 291 -6.19 -13.76 22.12
C PHE A 291 -5.57 -13.37 23.46
N PHE A 292 -5.29 -12.08 23.67
CA PHE A 292 -4.61 -11.59 24.87
C PHE A 292 -5.47 -10.59 25.64
N VAL A 293 -5.58 -10.78 26.96
CA VAL A 293 -6.24 -9.85 27.89
C VAL A 293 -5.21 -8.80 28.37
N ILE A 294 -4.62 -8.06 27.42
CA ILE A 294 -3.61 -7.02 27.69
C ILE A 294 -4.14 -5.71 27.11
N SER A 295 -3.81 -4.58 27.74
CA SER A 295 -4.20 -3.28 27.19
C SER A 295 -3.57 -3.05 25.81
N GLU A 296 -4.32 -2.41 24.91
CA GLU A 296 -3.89 -2.16 23.53
C GLU A 296 -2.51 -1.49 23.46
N LYS A 297 -2.23 -0.57 24.38
CA LYS A 297 -0.95 0.15 24.47
C LYS A 297 0.23 -0.80 24.66
N TRP A 298 0.12 -1.75 25.58
CA TRP A 298 1.21 -2.70 25.86
C TRP A 298 1.37 -3.74 24.75
N MET A 299 0.27 -4.11 24.11
CA MET A 299 0.31 -4.99 22.95
C MET A 299 1.00 -4.31 21.75
N ILE A 300 0.73 -3.03 21.49
CA ILE A 300 1.46 -2.26 20.46
C ILE A 300 2.96 -2.25 20.78
N VAL A 301 3.35 -2.00 22.03
CA VAL A 301 4.76 -2.05 22.45
C VAL A 301 5.37 -3.43 22.15
N GLY A 302 4.68 -4.51 22.49
CA GLY A 302 5.14 -5.87 22.19
C GLY A 302 5.33 -6.13 20.68
N ILE A 303 4.37 -5.70 19.85
CA ILE A 303 4.44 -5.82 18.38
C ILE A 303 5.64 -5.04 17.84
N LEU A 304 5.83 -3.81 18.30
CA LEU A 304 6.92 -2.93 17.88
C LEU A 304 8.28 -3.48 18.30
N LEU A 305 8.42 -3.99 19.54
CA LEU A 305 9.66 -4.62 20.01
C LEU A 305 9.99 -5.88 19.22
N LEU A 306 9.00 -6.73 18.94
CA LEU A 306 9.23 -7.92 18.13
C LEU A 306 9.65 -7.55 16.70
N SER A 307 8.98 -6.57 16.10
CA SER A 307 9.32 -6.09 14.75
C SER A 307 10.70 -5.44 14.71
N PHE A 308 11.11 -4.75 15.78
CA PHE A 308 12.45 -4.20 15.94
C PHE A 308 13.53 -5.28 15.98
N LEU A 309 13.30 -6.38 16.71
CA LEU A 309 14.24 -7.49 16.79
C LEU A 309 14.40 -8.17 15.42
N ILE A 310 13.28 -8.38 14.71
CA ILE A 310 13.28 -8.97 13.38
C ILE A 310 13.95 -8.03 12.36
N SER A 311 13.74 -6.71 12.47
CA SER A 311 14.33 -5.74 11.53
C SER A 311 15.86 -5.74 11.54
N GLN A 312 16.49 -6.21 12.62
CA GLN A 312 17.96 -6.32 12.71
C GLN A 312 18.56 -7.37 11.74
N ILE A 313 17.74 -8.25 11.17
CA ILE A 313 18.19 -9.24 10.17
C ILE A 313 18.59 -8.54 8.85
N GLY A 314 18.13 -7.30 8.64
CA GLY A 314 18.49 -6.47 7.49
C GLY A 314 17.49 -6.58 6.34
N PHE A 315 17.27 -5.45 5.65
CA PHE A 315 16.24 -5.26 4.63
C PHE A 315 16.25 -6.34 3.54
N GLY A 316 17.40 -6.56 2.90
CA GLY A 316 17.51 -7.47 1.74
C GLY A 316 17.16 -8.92 2.05
N SER A 317 17.62 -9.44 3.21
CA SER A 317 17.34 -10.82 3.63
C SER A 317 15.88 -11.06 3.96
N LEU A 318 15.21 -10.09 4.60
CA LEU A 318 13.78 -10.17 4.90
C LEU A 318 12.94 -10.09 3.62
N LEU A 319 13.31 -9.19 2.69
CA LEU A 319 12.60 -8.99 1.44
C LEU A 319 12.56 -10.27 0.59
N GLY A 320 13.70 -10.95 0.44
CA GLY A 320 13.81 -12.20 -0.32
C GLY A 320 12.97 -13.35 0.22
N PHE A 321 12.73 -13.39 1.54
CA PHE A 321 11.87 -14.39 2.18
C PHE A 321 10.37 -14.10 1.98
N LEU A 322 9.97 -12.83 1.92
CA LEU A 322 8.56 -12.44 1.87
C LEU A 322 7.95 -12.49 0.47
N TYR A 323 8.73 -12.22 -0.58
CA TYR A 323 8.24 -12.22 -1.98
C TYR A 323 7.47 -13.49 -2.39
N PRO A 324 7.96 -14.72 -2.09
CA PRO A 324 7.22 -15.94 -2.39
C PRO A 324 5.89 -16.08 -1.66
N LEU A 325 5.77 -15.56 -0.43
CA LEU A 325 4.57 -15.68 0.39
C LEU A 325 3.42 -14.80 -0.13
N PHE A 326 3.74 -13.61 -0.66
CA PHE A 326 2.75 -12.67 -1.17
C PHE A 326 1.97 -13.18 -2.39
N GLY A 327 2.66 -13.83 -3.33
CA GLY A 327 2.07 -14.20 -4.61
C GLY A 327 0.91 -15.20 -4.48
N TYR A 328 1.04 -16.20 -3.61
CA TYR A 328 0.03 -17.25 -3.45
C TYR A 328 -1.18 -16.81 -2.62
N THR A 329 -0.97 -16.04 -1.54
CA THR A 329 -2.07 -15.62 -0.65
C THR A 329 -2.92 -14.53 -1.25
N GLY A 330 -2.31 -13.60 -1.99
CA GLY A 330 -3.03 -12.50 -2.64
C GLY A 330 -4.07 -13.03 -3.62
N LEU A 331 -3.64 -13.80 -4.62
CA LEU A 331 -4.50 -14.28 -5.72
C LEU A 331 -5.72 -15.06 -5.22
N LEU A 332 -5.56 -15.90 -4.19
CA LEU A 332 -6.67 -16.63 -3.57
C LEU A 332 -7.71 -15.68 -2.95
N LEU A 333 -7.25 -14.61 -2.29
CA LEU A 333 -8.13 -13.62 -1.66
C LEU A 333 -8.93 -12.81 -2.68
N LEU A 334 -8.32 -12.40 -3.78
CA LEU A 334 -9.04 -11.68 -4.83
C LEU A 334 -10.16 -12.53 -5.45
N PHE A 335 -9.87 -13.79 -5.79
CA PHE A 335 -10.86 -14.70 -6.35
C PHE A 335 -12.06 -14.90 -5.41
N CYS A 336 -11.81 -15.15 -4.12
CA CYS A 336 -12.88 -15.42 -3.18
C CYS A 336 -13.74 -14.19 -2.85
N ILE A 337 -13.16 -12.98 -2.76
CA ILE A 337 -13.96 -11.75 -2.61
C ILE A 337 -14.83 -11.50 -3.85
N ALA A 338 -14.33 -11.78 -5.04
CA ALA A 338 -15.09 -11.59 -6.28
C ALA A 338 -16.36 -12.47 -6.32
N VAL A 339 -16.23 -13.75 -5.95
CA VAL A 339 -17.31 -14.76 -6.05
C VAL A 339 -18.38 -14.60 -4.96
N LYS A 340 -18.02 -14.10 -3.77
CA LYS A 340 -18.94 -14.09 -2.62
C LYS A 340 -19.96 -12.95 -2.71
N GLN A 341 -21.26 -13.23 -2.66
CA GLN A 341 -22.34 -12.24 -2.82
C GLN A 341 -22.53 -11.35 -1.59
#